data_AF-A0A519JRQ8-F1
#
_entry.id   AF-A0A519JRQ8-F1
#
_cell.length_a   1.000
_cell.length_b   1.000
_cell.length_c   1.000
_cell.angle_alpha   90.00
_cell.angle_beta   90.00
_cell.angle_gamma   90.00
#
_symmetry.space_group_name_H-M   'P 1'
#
loop_
_entity.id
_entity.type
_entity.pdbx_description
1 polymer ?
#
loop_
_entity_poly.entity_id
_entity_poly.type
_entity_poly.pdbx_seq_one_letter_code
_entity_poly.pdbx_strand_id
1 'polypeptide(L)' 'MKESCEHQAECLKRIQSILDGGATEEEKEHFKQHIDICRPCIDMYNLEKCIKEALQGKVEKKCCPDKIAAAIRSEITK' A
#
# COMPACT_ATOMS: atom_id res chain seq x y z
N MET A 1 -22.21 10.01 5.76
CA MET A 1 -20.99 9.20 5.95
C MET A 1 -21.42 7.83 6.45
N LYS A 2 -21.05 6.75 5.77
CA LYS A 2 -21.44 5.38 6.17
C LYS A 2 -20.67 4.96 7.42
N GLU A 3 -21.38 4.33 8.37
CA GLU A 3 -20.82 3.82 9.63
C GLU A 3 -20.39 2.35 9.54
N SER A 4 -20.89 1.62 8.55
CA SER A 4 -20.54 0.22 8.27
C SER A 4 -20.17 0.02 6.79
N CYS A 5 -19.24 -0.92 6.55
CA CYS A 5 -18.81 -1.30 5.19
C CYS A 5 -19.08 -2.79 4.98
N GLU A 6 -20.01 -3.10 4.08
CA GLU A 6 -20.37 -4.49 3.71
C GLU A 6 -19.23 -5.20 2.97
N HIS A 7 -18.32 -4.44 2.34
CA HIS A 7 -17.18 -4.94 1.57
C HIS A 7 -15.85 -4.78 2.31
N GLN A 8 -15.85 -4.86 3.65
CA GLN A 8 -14.67 -4.59 4.47
C GLN A 8 -13.43 -5.35 4.01
N ALA A 9 -13.55 -6.63 3.68
CA ALA A 9 -12.44 -7.46 3.21
C ALA A 9 -11.86 -7.01 1.87
N GLU A 10 -12.72 -6.63 0.91
CA GLU A 10 -12.27 -6.12 -0.39
C GLU A 10 -11.63 -4.73 -0.25
N CYS A 11 -12.24 -3.86 0.55
CA CYS A 11 -11.68 -2.54 0.86
C CYS A 11 -10.31 -2.66 1.54
N LEU A 12 -10.15 -3.59 2.49
CA LEU A 12 -8.87 -3.86 3.15
C LEU A 12 -7.80 -4.30 2.14
N LYS A 13 -8.13 -5.25 1.26
CA LYS A 13 -7.20 -5.72 0.23
C LYS A 13 -6.73 -4.58 -0.68
N ARG A 14 -7.65 -3.68 -1.05
CA ARG A 14 -7.32 -2.49 -1.86
C ARG A 14 -6.45 -1.49 -1.10
N ILE A 15 -6.77 -1.22 0.17
CA ILE A 15 -5.96 -0.37 1.06
C ILE A 15 -4.52 -0.89 1.12
N GLN A 16 -4.34 -2.19 1.34
CA GLN A 16 -3.02 -2.82 1.40
C GLN A 16 -2.27 -2.69 0.07
N SER A 17 -2.93 -2.99 -1.06
CA SER A 17 -2.34 -2.82 -2.40
C SER A 17 -1.88 -1.38 -2.66
N ILE A 18 -2.69 -0.39 -2.24
CA ILE A 18 -2.36 1.04 -2.36
C ILE A 18 -1.15 1.39 -1.49
N LEU A 19 -1.15 0.97 -0.22
CA LEU A 19 -0.04 1.24 0.69
C LEU A 19 1.25 0.59 0.21
N ASP A 20 1.19 -0.62 -0.33
CA ASP A 20 2.33 -1.39 -0.86
C ASP A 20 2.84 -0.92 -2.22
N GLY A 21 2.14 0.01 -2.87
CA GLY A 21 2.53 0.53 -4.17
C GLY A 21 2.20 -0.41 -5.34
N GLY A 22 1.35 -1.42 -5.10
CA GLY A 22 0.86 -2.36 -6.11
C GLY A 22 -0.41 -1.90 -6.83
N ALA A 23 -1.09 -0.86 -6.33
CA ALA A 23 -2.30 -0.32 -6.96
C ALA A 23 -2.01 0.62 -8.13
N THR A 24 -2.84 0.56 -9.16
CA THR A 24 -2.79 1.50 -10.29
C THR A 24 -3.25 2.90 -9.89
N GLU A 25 -2.95 3.91 -10.72
CA GLU A 25 -3.41 5.28 -10.47
C GLU A 25 -4.95 5.38 -10.47
N GLU A 26 -5.62 4.62 -11.34
CA GLU A 26 -7.08 4.52 -11.40
C GLU A 26 -7.66 3.96 -10.08
N GLU A 27 -7.02 2.93 -9.51
CA GLU A 27 -7.44 2.35 -8.23
C GLU A 27 -7.25 3.32 -7.06
N LYS A 28 -6.17 4.11 -7.07
CA LYS A 28 -5.92 5.15 -6.06
C LYS A 28 -6.96 6.26 -6.15
N GLU A 29 -7.33 6.69 -7.35
CA GLU A 29 -8.34 7.72 -7.55
C GLU A 29 -9.73 7.23 -7.13
N HIS A 30 -10.11 6.02 -7.55
CA HIS A 30 -11.34 5.38 -7.09
C HIS A 30 -11.39 5.27 -5.57
N PHE A 31 -10.30 4.86 -4.93
CA PHE A 31 -10.24 4.78 -3.47
C PHE A 31 -10.39 6.15 -2.80
N LYS A 32 -9.76 7.20 -3.32
CA LYS A 32 -9.90 8.58 -2.80
C LYS A 32 -11.34 9.09 -2.89
N GLN A 33 -12.08 8.76 -3.94
CA GLN A 33 -13.48 9.16 -4.07
C GLN A 33 -14.39 8.41 -3.08
N HIS A 34 -14.03 7.19 -2.71
CA HIS A 34 -14.81 6.32 -1.82
C HIS A 34 -14.47 6.46 -0.32
N ILE A 35 -13.26 6.88 0.03
CA ILE A 35 -12.82 6.93 1.43
C ILE A 35 -13.49 8.05 2.23
N ASP A 36 -13.79 9.20 1.59
CA ASP A 36 -14.46 10.34 2.23
C ASP A 36 -15.91 10.03 2.66
N ILE A 37 -16.55 9.07 1.99
CA ILE A 37 -17.94 8.70 2.25
C ILE A 37 -18.09 7.53 3.25
N CYS A 38 -17.00 6.85 3.60
CA CYS A 38 -17.00 5.61 4.40
C CYS A 38 -16.05 5.71 5.60
N ARG A 39 -16.61 5.96 6.79
CA ARG A 39 -15.84 6.10 8.03
C ARG A 39 -14.99 4.86 8.39
N PRO A 40 -15.51 3.62 8.33
CA PRO A 40 -14.68 2.46 8.68
C PRO A 40 -13.53 2.24 7.69
N CYS A 41 -13.67 2.63 6.42
CA CYS A 41 -12.58 2.52 5.45
C CYS A 41 -11.44 3.51 5.72
N ILE A 42 -11.75 4.74 6.13
CA ILE A 42 -10.71 5.72 6.49
C ILE A 42 -9.99 5.33 7.77
N ASP A 43 -10.71 4.82 8.78
CA ASP A 43 -10.11 4.35 10.02
C ASP A 43 -9.20 3.14 9.75
N MET A 44 -9.64 2.21 8.90
CA MET A 44 -8.83 1.05 8.47
C MET A 44 -7.60 1.45 7.65
N TYR A 45 -7.72 2.43 6.75
CA TYR A 45 -6.57 2.97 6.02
C TYR A 45 -5.51 3.55 6.96
N ASN A 46 -5.94 4.36 7.94
CA ASN A 46 -5.03 4.95 8.91
C ASN A 46 -4.35 3.89 9.78
N LEU A 47 -5.10 2.86 10.18
CA LEU A 47 -4.56 1.73 10.94
C LEU A 47 -3.47 0.99 10.15
N GLU A 48 -3.78 0.55 8.93
CA GLU A 48 -2.83 -0.17 8.08
C GLU A 48 -1.59 0.67 7.76
N LYS A 49 -1.77 1.98 7.54
CA LYS A 49 -0.66 2.92 7.34
C LYS A 49 0.25 2.98 8.58
N CYS A 50 -0.33 3.12 9.77
CA CYS A 50 0.42 3.17 11.03
C CYS A 50 1.19 1.86 11.28
N ILE A 51 0.55 0.71 11.01
CA ILE A 51 1.20 -0.60 11.10
C ILE A 51 2.39 -0.68 10.13
N LYS A 52 2.21 -0.27 8.88
CA LYS A 52 3.26 -0.25 7.88
C LYS A 52 4.44 0.63 8.30
N GLU A 53 4.19 1.83 8.78
CA GLU A 53 5.22 2.76 9.27
C GLU A 53 5.98 2.18 10.47
N ALA A 54 5.27 1.57 11.42
CA ALA A 54 5.86 0.91 12.58
C ALA A 54 6.76 -0.28 12.18
N LEU A 55 6.35 -1.06 11.18
CA LEU A 55 7.16 -2.17 10.64
C LEU A 55 8.38 -1.64 9.90
N GLN A 56 8.22 -0.62 9.06
CA GLN A 56 9.34 0.01 8.33
C GLN A 56 10.42 0.57 9.27
N GLY A 57 10.04 1.06 10.45
CA GLY A 57 10.98 1.50 11.48
C GLY A 57 11.75 0.37 12.17
N LYS A 58 11.23 -0.86 12.14
CA LYS A 58 11.84 -2.04 12.79
C LYS A 58 12.65 -2.92 11.83
N VAL A 59 12.49 -2.72 10.52
CA VAL A 59 13.22 -3.48 9.50
C VAL A 59 14.58 -2.84 9.26
N GLU A 60 15.65 -3.63 9.39
CA GLU A 60 17.00 -3.19 9.02
C GLU A 60 17.09 -3.02 7.50
N LYS A 61 17.39 -1.78 7.06
CA LYS A 61 17.62 -1.48 5.65
C LYS A 61 19.03 -1.91 5.26
N LYS A 62 19.17 -3.13 4.76
CA LYS A 62 20.42 -3.62 4.19
C LYS A 62 20.64 -3.05 2.80
N CYS A 63 21.87 -2.63 2.52
CA CYS A 63 22.25 -2.27 1.15
C CYS A 63 22.14 -3.51 0.25
N CYS A 64 21.56 -3.33 -0.94
CA CYS A 64 21.54 -4.40 -1.94
C CYS A 64 22.98 -4.69 -2.38
N PRO A 65 23.46 -5.95 -2.33
CA PRO A 65 24.81 -6.29 -2.77
C PRO A 65 25.06 -5.85 -4.23
N ASP A 66 26.20 -5.21 -4.49
CA ASP A 66 26.55 -4.66 -5.81
C ASP A 66 26.41 -5.66 -6.95
N LYS A 67 26.77 -6.92 -6.70
CA LYS A 67 26.66 -8.02 -7.68
C LYS A 67 25.20 -8.21 -8.13
N ILE A 68 24.25 -8.16 -7.20
CA ILE A 68 22.82 -8.33 -7.50
C ILE A 68 22.31 -7.09 -8.22
N ALA A 69 22.67 -5.90 -7.74
CA ALA A 69 22.26 -4.64 -8.36
C ALA A 69 22.79 -4.53 -9.81
N ALA A 70 24.03 -4.95 -10.07
CA ALA A 70 24.63 -4.98 -11.40
C ALA A 70 23.93 -6.00 -12.32
N ALA A 71 23.61 -7.19 -11.81
CA ALA A 71 22.86 -8.19 -12.58
C ALA A 71 21.47 -7.68 -12.99
N ILE A 72 20.73 -7.05 -12.08
CA ILE A 72 19.41 -6.47 -12.36
C ILE A 72 19.53 -5.38 -13.44
N ARG A 73 20.48 -4.44 -13.30
CA ARG A 73 20.70 -3.37 -14.29
C ARG A 73 21.02 -3.91 -15.68
N SER A 74 21.80 -4.98 -15.75
CA SER A 74 22.17 -5.62 -17.03
C SER A 74 20.97 -6.21 -17.77
N GLU A 75 19.98 -6.73 -17.06
CA GLU A 75 18.78 -7.32 -17.68
C GLU A 75 17.79 -6.25 -18.15
N ILE A 76 17.72 -5.09 -17.47
CA ILE A 76 16.83 -3.97 -17.86
C ILE A 76 17.37 -3.19 -19.07
N THR A 77 18.68 -3.23 -19.31
CA THR A 77 19.34 -2.45 -20.38
C THR A 77 19.56 -3.25 -21.68
N LYS A 78 19.15 -4.53 -21.73
CA LYS A 78 19.13 -5.33 -22.96
C LYS A 78 17.92 -4.99 -23.82
#